data_AF-A0A7I7K4H5-F1
#
_entry.id   AF-A0A7I7K4H5-F1
#
_cell.length_a   1.000
_cell.length_b   1.000
_cell.length_c   1.000
_cell.angle_alpha   90.00
_cell.angle_beta   90.00
_cell.angle_gamma   90.00
#
_symmetry.space_group_name_H-M   'P 1'
#
loop_
_entity.id
_entity.type
_entity.pdbx_description
1 polymer ?
#
loop_
_entity_poly.entity_id
_entity_poly.type
_entity_poly.pdbx_seq_one_letter_code
_entity_poly.pdbx_strand_id
1 'polypeptide(L)'
;MTAPPPPPLPYQYGPAPGGPPPYRQAPRTNWWAIVSLVFGLIGGVVISLACGVVGLIKSKEYGRGRGMAIAGIVLSVVWMVGVGVAIVIFGVFGTSTGNVTATDVAEGDCLAEIPEGDRVLRVQTVDCAQPHAGEVFAVLMVPDGEFPGDAAIAAYSENCAPELESYAPSAVTDDSVQLYVLYPTEETWADGDRAVTCIATTDPPRAGSLRG
;
A
#
# COMPACT_ATOMS: atom_id res chain seq x y z
N MET A 1 45.80 83.76 13.31
CA MET A 1 45.46 82.44 12.76
C MET A 1 43.96 82.25 12.94
N THR A 2 43.18 82.28 11.86
CA THR A 2 41.71 82.18 11.88
C THR A 2 41.30 80.73 11.58
N ALA A 3 40.48 80.12 12.43
CA ALA A 3 39.99 78.75 12.24
C ALA A 3 38.93 78.68 11.12
N PRO A 4 38.87 77.58 10.32
CA PRO A 4 37.86 77.40 9.28
C PRO A 4 36.47 77.05 9.85
N PRO A 5 35.38 77.39 9.15
CA PRO A 5 34.01 77.14 9.63
C PRO A 5 33.65 75.65 9.60
N PRO A 6 32.74 75.19 10.49
CA PRO A 6 32.31 73.80 10.55
C PRO A 6 31.45 73.38 9.34
N PRO A 7 31.45 72.09 8.98
CA PRO A 7 30.68 71.57 7.85
C PRO A 7 29.16 71.54 8.12
N PRO A 8 28.31 71.67 7.08
CA PRO A 8 26.85 71.63 7.22
C PRO A 8 26.35 70.22 7.54
N LEU A 9 25.27 70.15 8.34
CA LEU A 9 24.63 68.90 8.75
C LEU A 9 23.76 68.29 7.62
N PRO A 10 23.63 66.95 7.54
CA PRO A 10 22.82 66.30 6.51
C PRO A 10 21.32 66.42 6.81
N TYR A 11 20.54 66.79 5.79
CA TYR A 11 19.06 66.85 5.86
C TYR A 11 18.45 65.44 5.87
N GLN A 12 17.57 65.16 6.84
CA GLN A 12 16.71 63.96 6.86
C GLN A 12 15.40 64.21 6.09
N TYR A 13 15.07 63.36 5.12
CA TYR A 13 13.80 63.36 4.41
C TYR A 13 12.80 62.41 5.09
N GLY A 14 11.63 62.92 5.49
CA GLY A 14 10.54 62.12 6.06
C GLY A 14 9.57 61.58 4.98
N PRO A 15 8.82 60.50 5.24
CA PRO A 15 7.95 59.89 4.22
C PRO A 15 6.74 60.78 3.90
N ALA A 16 6.42 60.93 2.61
CA ALA A 16 5.28 61.70 2.12
C ALA A 16 3.93 60.99 2.37
N PRO A 17 2.88 61.68 2.85
CA PRO A 17 1.56 61.07 3.05
C PRO A 17 0.81 60.86 1.72
N GLY A 18 0.36 59.63 1.43
CA GLY A 18 -0.62 59.38 0.35
C GLY A 18 -0.38 58.18 -0.59
N GLY A 19 0.56 57.27 -0.32
CA GLY A 19 0.80 56.10 -1.18
C GLY A 19 -0.24 54.98 -1.05
N PRO A 20 -0.53 54.20 -2.13
CA PRO A 20 -1.47 53.07 -2.09
C PRO A 20 -1.01 51.94 -1.15
N PRO A 21 -1.94 51.15 -0.58
CA PRO A 21 -1.61 50.11 0.38
C PRO A 21 -0.80 48.98 -0.27
N PRO A 22 0.17 48.37 0.45
CA PRO A 22 1.02 47.32 -0.10
C PRO A 22 0.23 46.02 -0.36
N TYR A 23 0.48 45.41 -1.52
CA TYR A 23 -0.10 44.14 -1.94
C TYR A 23 0.41 42.99 -1.04
N ARG A 24 -0.48 42.31 -0.29
CA ARG A 24 -0.12 41.08 0.46
C ARG A 24 -0.01 39.91 -0.51
N GLN A 25 1.19 39.39 -0.73
CA GLN A 25 1.37 38.17 -1.50
C GLN A 25 0.82 36.96 -0.73
N ALA A 26 0.04 36.11 -1.39
CA ALA A 26 -0.41 34.84 -0.81
C ALA A 26 0.79 33.92 -0.53
N PRO A 27 0.79 33.18 0.60
CA PRO A 27 1.91 32.34 0.99
C PRO A 27 2.11 31.22 -0.03
N ARG A 28 3.27 31.24 -0.69
CA ARG A 28 3.72 30.18 -1.60
C ARG A 28 4.16 29.01 -0.72
N THR A 29 3.57 27.83 -0.91
CA THR A 29 4.01 26.62 -0.22
C THR A 29 5.46 26.36 -0.59
N ASN A 30 6.32 26.51 0.42
CA ASN A 30 7.76 26.48 0.21
C ASN A 30 8.17 25.03 -0.06
N TRP A 31 8.66 24.74 -1.26
CA TRP A 31 9.14 23.40 -1.64
C TRP A 31 10.15 22.85 -0.63
N TRP A 32 10.94 23.74 -0.03
CA TRP A 32 11.87 23.43 1.06
C TRP A 32 11.21 22.90 2.33
N ALA A 33 9.95 23.25 2.61
CA ALA A 33 9.20 22.72 3.75
C ALA A 33 8.76 21.27 3.53
N ILE A 34 8.42 20.90 2.29
CA ILE A 34 8.07 19.51 1.94
C ILE A 34 9.34 18.66 1.96
N VAL A 35 10.43 19.17 1.38
CA VAL A 35 11.73 18.48 1.39
C VAL A 35 12.24 18.31 2.84
N SER A 36 12.13 19.32 3.70
CA SER A 36 12.52 19.18 5.11
C SER A 36 11.59 18.28 5.91
N LEU A 37 10.30 18.20 5.56
CA LEU A 37 9.36 17.25 6.16
C LEU A 37 9.76 15.80 5.80
N VAL A 38 10.04 15.53 4.53
CA VAL A 38 10.42 14.18 4.05
C VAL A 38 11.78 13.75 4.61
N PHE A 39 12.78 14.63 4.54
CA PHE A 39 14.10 14.35 5.14
C PHE A 39 14.07 14.36 6.67
N GLY A 40 13.16 15.10 7.30
CA GLY A 40 12.92 15.06 8.74
C GLY A 40 12.28 13.76 9.20
N LEU A 41 11.40 13.16 8.39
CA LEU A 41 10.78 11.87 8.68
C LEU A 41 11.78 10.71 8.57
N ILE A 42 12.62 10.72 7.52
CA ILE A 42 13.54 9.62 7.22
C ILE A 42 14.93 9.83 7.85
N GLY A 43 15.51 11.03 7.68
CA GLY A 43 16.83 11.39 8.22
C GLY A 43 16.79 11.94 9.65
N GLY A 44 15.64 12.43 10.10
CA GLY A 44 15.48 12.98 11.46
C GLY A 44 15.57 11.92 12.55
N VAL A 45 15.37 10.62 12.26
CA VAL A 45 15.55 9.56 13.27
C VAL A 45 17.02 9.44 13.68
N VAL A 46 17.96 9.54 12.74
CA VAL A 46 19.40 9.45 13.04
C VAL A 46 19.93 10.74 13.66
N ILE A 47 19.52 11.88 13.12
CA ILE A 47 19.95 13.20 13.62
C ILE A 47 19.32 13.49 15.00
N SER A 48 18.08 13.10 15.24
CA SER A 48 17.44 13.24 16.56
C SER A 48 18.07 12.33 17.61
N LEU A 49 18.54 11.13 17.24
CA LEU A 49 19.28 10.25 18.15
C LEU A 49 20.62 10.88 18.56
N ALA A 50 21.38 11.40 17.59
CA ALA A 50 22.65 12.09 17.85
C ALA A 50 22.45 13.38 18.67
N CYS A 51 21.48 14.21 18.31
CA CYS A 51 21.16 15.44 19.05
C CYS A 51 20.57 15.15 20.44
N GLY A 52 19.83 14.05 20.60
CA GLY A 52 19.31 13.59 21.89
C GLY A 52 20.44 13.18 22.84
N VAL A 53 21.43 12.44 22.35
CA VAL A 53 22.63 12.06 23.14
C VAL A 53 23.44 13.29 23.52
N VAL A 54 23.67 14.24 22.59
CA VAL A 54 24.42 15.47 22.86
C VAL A 54 23.66 16.40 23.82
N GLY A 55 22.34 16.50 23.68
CA GLY A 55 21.47 17.26 24.59
C GLY A 55 21.47 16.72 26.01
N LEU A 56 21.54 15.39 26.19
CA LEU A 56 21.68 14.74 27.49
C LEU A 56 23.04 15.05 28.14
N ILE A 57 24.13 15.06 27.36
CA ILE A 57 25.49 15.34 27.86
C ILE A 57 25.62 16.81 28.31
N LYS A 58 24.98 17.77 27.60
CA LYS A 58 25.00 19.20 27.98
C LYS A 58 23.94 19.61 29.03
N SER A 59 23.04 18.72 29.41
CA SER A 59 21.98 19.01 30.39
C SER A 59 22.48 19.29 31.81
N LYS A 60 23.76 19.00 32.10
CA LYS A 60 24.39 19.27 33.40
C LYS A 60 24.70 20.77 33.64
N GLU A 61 24.78 21.60 32.62
CA GLU A 61 25.20 23.02 32.76
C GLU A 61 24.04 24.01 32.93
N TYR A 62 22.81 23.68 32.51
CA TYR A 62 21.67 24.60 32.58
C TYR A 62 20.54 24.00 33.43
N GLY A 63 20.50 24.38 34.71
CA GLY A 63 19.58 23.90 35.74
C GLY A 63 18.08 24.18 35.54
N ARG A 64 17.62 24.48 34.32
CA ARG A 64 16.22 24.81 34.02
C ARG A 64 15.81 24.38 32.60
N GLY A 65 15.92 23.09 32.29
CA GLY A 65 15.49 22.51 31.01
C GLY A 65 15.10 21.03 31.03
N ARG A 66 15.25 20.35 32.18
CA ARG A 66 15.03 18.90 32.32
C ARG A 66 13.63 18.44 31.90
N GLY A 67 12.58 19.21 32.23
CA GLY A 67 11.20 18.85 31.89
C GLY A 67 10.94 18.78 30.38
N MET A 68 11.49 19.74 29.62
CA MET A 68 11.31 19.77 28.16
C MET A 68 12.13 18.69 27.44
N ALA A 69 13.33 18.38 27.95
CA ALA A 69 14.15 17.31 27.39
C ALA A 69 13.50 15.93 27.60
N ILE A 70 12.95 15.68 28.80
CA ILE A 70 12.23 14.43 29.10
C ILE A 70 10.96 14.33 28.25
N ALA A 71 10.18 15.42 28.12
CA ALA A 71 8.99 15.44 27.28
C ALA A 71 9.31 15.13 25.81
N GLY A 72 10.40 15.70 25.27
CA GLY A 72 10.85 15.41 23.91
C GLY A 72 11.19 13.94 23.69
N ILE A 73 11.95 13.33 24.62
CA ILE A 73 12.31 11.91 24.55
C ILE A 73 11.06 11.02 24.60
N VAL A 74 10.14 11.30 25.53
CA VAL A 74 8.90 10.51 25.67
C VAL A 74 8.04 10.62 24.42
N LEU A 75 7.87 11.82 23.86
CA LEU A 75 7.09 12.02 22.63
C LEU A 75 7.71 11.29 21.44
N SER A 76 9.05 11.33 21.30
CA SER A 76 9.77 10.61 20.24
C SER A 76 9.65 9.08 20.38
N VAL A 77 9.73 8.55 21.62
CA VAL A 77 9.56 7.11 21.87
C VAL A 77 8.14 6.68 21.57
N VAL A 78 7.13 7.43 22.02
CA VAL A 78 5.71 7.14 21.74
C VAL A 78 5.44 7.17 20.23
N TRP A 79 5.99 8.15 19.52
CA TRP A 79 5.86 8.23 18.06
C TRP A 79 6.53 7.04 17.35
N MET A 80 7.77 6.69 17.73
CA MET A 80 8.50 5.54 17.16
C MET A 80 7.77 4.21 17.40
N VAL A 81 7.21 4.03 18.61
CA VAL A 81 6.38 2.86 18.93
C VAL A 81 5.10 2.88 18.10
N GLY A 82 4.43 4.03 17.98
CA GLY A 82 3.22 4.16 17.15
C GLY A 82 3.47 3.84 15.68
N VAL A 83 4.57 4.35 15.10
CA VAL A 83 4.97 4.04 13.71
C VAL A 83 5.38 2.58 13.58
N GLY A 84 6.13 2.02 14.53
CA GLY A 84 6.50 0.61 14.53
C GLY A 84 5.28 -0.31 14.54
N VAL A 85 4.30 -0.01 15.41
CA VAL A 85 3.02 -0.74 15.46
C VAL A 85 2.24 -0.57 14.16
N ALA A 86 2.18 0.64 13.60
CA ALA A 86 1.50 0.89 12.32
C ALA A 86 2.17 0.13 11.15
N ILE A 87 3.50 0.04 11.11
CA ILE A 87 4.25 -0.73 10.09
C ILE A 87 3.98 -2.22 10.25
N VAL A 88 3.96 -2.74 11.49
CA VAL A 88 3.64 -4.16 11.73
C VAL A 88 2.19 -4.45 11.33
N ILE A 89 1.25 -3.59 11.69
CA ILE A 89 -0.15 -3.72 11.28
C ILE A 89 -0.26 -3.67 9.75
N PHE A 90 0.40 -2.74 9.08
CA PHE A 90 0.37 -2.65 7.63
C PHE A 90 1.12 -3.81 6.95
N GLY A 91 2.12 -4.41 7.57
CA GLY A 91 2.80 -5.60 7.03
C GLY A 91 2.00 -6.89 7.20
N VAL A 92 1.22 -7.00 8.29
CA VAL A 92 0.41 -8.19 8.61
C VAL A 92 -0.99 -8.11 7.99
N PHE A 93 -1.56 -6.91 7.88
CA PHE A 93 -2.92 -6.65 7.40
C PHE A 93 -2.95 -5.74 6.16
N GLY A 94 -1.79 -5.45 5.56
CA GLY A 94 -1.71 -4.66 4.34
C GLY A 94 -2.30 -5.43 3.17
N THR A 95 -2.97 -4.69 2.28
CA THR A 95 -3.56 -5.22 1.05
C THR A 95 -2.45 -5.76 0.15
N SER A 96 -2.25 -7.08 0.17
CA SER A 96 -1.40 -7.78 -0.80
C SER A 96 -2.21 -7.98 -2.07
N THR A 97 -2.35 -6.92 -2.88
CA THR A 97 -2.93 -7.04 -4.21
C THR A 97 -1.83 -7.42 -5.20
N GLY A 98 -1.99 -8.56 -5.85
CA GLY A 98 -1.07 -9.09 -6.84
C GLY A 98 -1.73 -9.12 -8.21
N ASN A 99 -0.98 -8.77 -9.27
CA ASN A 99 -1.43 -9.01 -10.64
C ASN A 99 -0.59 -10.17 -11.17
N VAL A 100 -1.16 -11.37 -11.18
CA VAL A 100 -0.47 -12.63 -11.51
C VAL A 100 -0.98 -13.18 -12.84
N THR A 101 -0.20 -14.05 -13.47
CA THR A 101 -0.65 -14.77 -14.67
C THR A 101 -1.78 -15.71 -14.28
N ALA A 102 -2.78 -15.88 -15.15
CA ALA A 102 -3.92 -16.77 -14.88
C ALA A 102 -3.50 -18.23 -14.63
N THR A 103 -2.35 -18.64 -15.17
CA THR A 103 -1.73 -19.96 -14.99
C THR A 103 -0.94 -20.11 -13.69
N ASP A 104 -0.62 -18.99 -13.02
CA ASP A 104 0.23 -18.98 -11.82
C ASP A 104 -0.58 -18.98 -10.52
N VAL A 105 -1.91 -18.94 -10.61
CA VAL A 105 -2.80 -19.02 -9.44
C VAL A 105 -2.76 -20.41 -8.81
N ALA A 106 -2.86 -20.46 -7.50
CA ALA A 106 -2.85 -21.68 -6.72
C ALA A 106 -4.11 -21.83 -5.86
N GLU A 107 -4.37 -23.05 -5.39
CA GLU A 107 -5.39 -23.30 -4.36
C GLU A 107 -5.18 -22.37 -3.15
N GLY A 108 -6.26 -21.71 -2.73
CA GLY A 108 -6.28 -20.73 -1.65
C GLY A 108 -6.11 -19.28 -2.10
N ASP A 109 -5.81 -19.02 -3.38
CA ASP A 109 -5.74 -17.65 -3.88
C ASP A 109 -7.13 -17.02 -4.00
N CYS A 110 -7.31 -15.84 -3.42
CA CYS A 110 -8.54 -15.06 -3.52
C CYS A 110 -8.41 -14.01 -4.63
N LEU A 111 -9.45 -13.88 -5.45
CA LEU A 111 -9.51 -13.02 -6.62
C LEU A 111 -10.39 -11.82 -6.37
N ALA A 112 -9.84 -10.61 -6.53
CA ALA A 112 -10.56 -9.36 -6.31
C ALA A 112 -11.79 -9.23 -7.24
N GLU A 113 -11.68 -9.75 -8.46
CA GLU A 113 -12.72 -9.77 -9.48
C GLU A 113 -12.61 -11.05 -10.31
N ILE A 114 -13.71 -11.47 -10.91
CA ILE A 114 -13.72 -12.59 -11.86
C ILE A 114 -13.52 -12.02 -13.26
N PRO A 115 -12.46 -12.43 -13.97
CA PRO A 115 -12.16 -11.90 -15.30
C PRO A 115 -13.25 -12.30 -16.30
N GLU A 116 -13.65 -11.36 -17.15
CA GLU A 116 -14.64 -11.59 -18.20
C GLU A 116 -13.95 -11.83 -19.56
N GLY A 117 -14.54 -12.72 -20.36
CA GLY A 117 -14.13 -12.99 -21.75
C GLY A 117 -13.39 -14.31 -21.96
N ASP A 118 -13.16 -14.65 -23.23
CA ASP A 118 -12.65 -15.97 -23.65
C ASP A 118 -11.13 -16.15 -23.44
N ARG A 119 -10.41 -15.06 -23.12
CA ARG A 119 -8.96 -15.08 -22.91
C ARG A 119 -8.57 -14.29 -21.68
N VAL A 120 -8.21 -15.02 -20.63
CA VAL A 120 -7.75 -14.46 -19.36
C VAL A 120 -6.24 -14.65 -19.26
N LEU A 121 -5.48 -13.56 -19.40
CA LEU A 121 -4.01 -13.60 -19.29
C LEU A 121 -3.54 -13.35 -17.87
N ARG A 122 -4.23 -12.46 -17.16
CA ARG A 122 -3.87 -12.05 -15.81
C ARG A 122 -5.10 -11.92 -14.94
N VAL A 123 -4.89 -12.17 -13.66
CA VAL A 123 -5.92 -12.03 -12.62
C VAL A 123 -5.39 -11.20 -11.47
N GLN A 124 -6.30 -10.53 -10.76
CA GLN A 124 -5.98 -9.75 -9.59
C GLN A 124 -6.22 -10.60 -8.34
N THR A 125 -5.14 -11.01 -7.68
CA THR A 125 -5.22 -11.65 -6.37
C THR A 125 -5.30 -10.61 -5.27
N VAL A 126 -5.94 -10.98 -4.16
CA VAL A 126 -6.10 -10.16 -2.96
C VAL A 126 -6.04 -11.06 -1.73
N ASP A 127 -5.70 -10.48 -0.57
CA ASP A 127 -5.81 -11.18 0.71
C ASP A 127 -7.27 -11.61 0.96
N CYS A 128 -7.48 -12.89 1.27
CA CYS A 128 -8.80 -13.46 1.52
C CYS A 128 -9.55 -12.81 2.69
N ALA A 129 -8.86 -12.17 3.65
CA ALA A 129 -9.50 -11.40 4.71
C ALA A 129 -10.15 -10.10 4.20
N GLN A 130 -9.93 -9.73 2.94
CA GLN A 130 -10.63 -8.64 2.27
C GLN A 130 -11.80 -9.17 1.42
N PRO A 131 -12.79 -8.31 1.12
CA PRO A 131 -13.84 -8.66 0.17
C PRO A 131 -13.26 -9.05 -1.19
N HIS A 132 -13.60 -10.22 -1.68
CA HIS A 132 -13.15 -10.76 -2.95
C HIS A 132 -14.30 -11.46 -3.68
N ALA A 133 -14.19 -11.57 -5.01
CA ALA A 133 -15.24 -12.07 -5.88
C ALA A 133 -15.17 -13.60 -6.09
N GLY A 134 -14.03 -14.23 -5.82
CA GLY A 134 -13.93 -15.68 -5.77
C GLY A 134 -12.61 -16.20 -5.20
N GLU A 135 -12.57 -17.49 -4.95
CA GLU A 135 -11.42 -18.20 -4.37
C GLU A 135 -11.10 -19.43 -5.22
N VAL A 136 -9.83 -19.60 -5.57
CA VAL A 136 -9.34 -20.81 -6.23
C VAL A 136 -9.33 -21.93 -5.21
N PHE A 137 -10.11 -22.97 -5.43
CA PHE A 137 -10.20 -24.09 -4.49
C PHE A 137 -9.56 -25.38 -5.01
N ALA A 138 -9.25 -25.44 -6.31
CA ALA A 138 -8.50 -26.53 -6.92
C ALA A 138 -7.81 -26.10 -8.22
N VAL A 139 -6.66 -26.71 -8.51
CA VAL A 139 -5.98 -26.60 -9.81
C VAL A 139 -5.71 -28.02 -10.31
N LEU A 140 -6.46 -28.42 -11.33
CA LEU A 140 -6.43 -29.77 -11.88
C LEU A 140 -5.56 -29.81 -13.13
N MET A 141 -4.56 -30.69 -13.14
CA MET A 141 -3.65 -30.82 -14.29
C MET A 141 -4.18 -31.85 -15.27
N VAL A 142 -4.44 -31.42 -16.50
CA VAL A 142 -4.78 -32.33 -17.61
C VAL A 142 -3.51 -33.09 -18.01
N PRO A 143 -3.59 -34.42 -18.27
CA PRO A 143 -2.44 -35.18 -18.74
C PRO A 143 -1.77 -34.59 -19.98
N ASP A 144 -0.44 -34.66 -20.03
CA ASP A 144 0.34 -34.18 -21.16
C ASP A 144 0.01 -34.91 -22.47
N GLY A 145 0.11 -34.19 -23.59
CA GLY A 145 -0.12 -34.74 -24.92
C GLY A 145 -0.47 -33.66 -25.95
N GLU A 146 -1.01 -34.11 -27.08
CA GLU A 146 -1.69 -33.21 -28.03
C GLU A 146 -2.93 -32.61 -27.37
N PHE A 147 -3.30 -31.39 -27.78
CA PHE A 147 -4.49 -30.73 -27.25
C PHE A 147 -5.72 -31.62 -27.47
N PRO A 148 -6.43 -32.04 -26.41
CA PRO A 148 -7.49 -33.04 -26.52
C PRO A 148 -8.78 -32.48 -27.14
N GLY A 149 -8.82 -31.17 -27.41
CA GLY A 149 -9.97 -30.44 -27.92
C GLY A 149 -10.83 -29.86 -26.80
N ASP A 150 -11.55 -28.78 -27.11
CA ASP A 150 -12.33 -28.01 -26.13
C ASP A 150 -13.37 -28.87 -25.40
N ALA A 151 -14.02 -29.80 -26.09
CA ALA A 151 -15.02 -30.68 -25.50
C ALA A 151 -14.44 -31.60 -24.41
N ALA A 152 -13.21 -32.07 -24.59
CA ALA A 152 -12.53 -32.91 -23.62
C ALA A 152 -12.08 -32.09 -22.39
N ILE A 153 -11.59 -30.87 -22.62
CA ILE A 153 -11.25 -29.93 -21.54
C ILE A 153 -12.50 -29.53 -20.74
N ALA A 154 -13.61 -29.23 -21.42
CA ALA A 154 -14.88 -28.93 -20.78
C ALA A 154 -15.38 -30.11 -19.92
N ALA A 155 -15.30 -31.35 -20.44
CA ALA A 155 -15.63 -32.53 -19.64
C ALA A 155 -14.69 -32.72 -18.45
N TYR A 156 -13.41 -32.36 -18.59
CA TYR A 156 -12.45 -32.42 -17.48
C TYR A 156 -12.81 -31.45 -16.35
N SER A 157 -13.45 -30.32 -16.65
CA SER A 157 -13.91 -29.35 -15.64
C SER A 157 -15.00 -29.90 -14.70
N GLU A 158 -15.68 -30.99 -15.06
CA GLU A 158 -16.66 -31.65 -14.18
C GLU A 158 -16.04 -32.17 -12.88
N ASN A 159 -14.72 -32.39 -12.87
CA ASN A 159 -13.97 -32.75 -11.67
C ASN A 159 -13.86 -31.58 -10.66
N CYS A 160 -14.20 -30.35 -11.01
CA CYS A 160 -14.18 -29.23 -10.05
C CYS A 160 -15.25 -29.37 -8.95
N ALA A 161 -16.44 -29.89 -9.26
CA ALA A 161 -17.52 -30.00 -8.27
C ALA A 161 -17.17 -30.89 -7.06
N PRO A 162 -16.63 -32.12 -7.22
CA PRO A 162 -16.22 -32.94 -6.06
C PRO A 162 -15.04 -32.34 -5.28
N GLU A 163 -14.17 -31.57 -5.93
CA GLU A 163 -13.08 -30.86 -5.24
C GLU A 163 -13.63 -29.73 -4.36
N LEU A 164 -14.68 -29.02 -4.80
CA LEU A 164 -15.33 -28.00 -3.96
C LEU A 164 -15.95 -28.62 -2.70
N GLU A 165 -16.59 -29.78 -2.83
CA GLU A 165 -17.16 -30.51 -1.69
C GLU A 165 -16.07 -30.91 -0.68
N SER A 166 -14.88 -31.28 -1.17
CA SER A 166 -13.74 -31.64 -0.34
C SER A 166 -13.07 -30.41 0.31
N TYR A 167 -12.98 -29.30 -0.42
CA TYR A 167 -12.32 -28.08 0.03
C TYR A 167 -13.18 -27.27 1.01
N ALA A 168 -14.46 -27.08 0.69
CA ALA A 168 -15.40 -26.26 1.45
C ALA A 168 -16.83 -26.86 1.38
N PRO A 169 -17.15 -27.89 2.19
CA PRO A 169 -18.45 -28.56 2.15
C PRO A 169 -19.65 -27.62 2.33
N SER A 170 -19.52 -26.56 3.13
CA SER A 170 -20.58 -25.57 3.34
C SER A 170 -20.87 -24.72 2.10
N ALA A 171 -19.88 -24.54 1.21
CA ALA A 171 -20.03 -23.76 0.00
C ALA A 171 -20.92 -24.45 -1.03
N VAL A 172 -20.99 -25.79 -1.04
CA VAL A 172 -21.85 -26.57 -1.95
C VAL A 172 -23.33 -26.27 -1.74
N THR A 173 -23.73 -25.93 -0.51
CA THR A 173 -25.11 -25.60 -0.15
C THR A 173 -25.39 -24.10 -0.06
N ASP A 174 -24.40 -23.26 -0.35
CA ASP A 174 -24.51 -21.82 -0.29
C ASP A 174 -24.95 -21.28 -1.66
N ASP A 175 -26.20 -20.84 -1.77
CA ASP A 175 -26.77 -20.31 -3.03
C ASP A 175 -26.05 -19.05 -3.54
N SER A 176 -25.24 -18.39 -2.71
CA SER A 176 -24.40 -17.25 -3.13
C SER A 176 -23.10 -17.68 -3.80
N VAL A 177 -22.75 -18.96 -3.73
CA VAL A 177 -21.54 -19.53 -4.33
C VAL A 177 -21.84 -20.10 -5.71
N GLN A 178 -21.04 -19.73 -6.71
CA GLN A 178 -21.11 -20.29 -8.06
C GLN A 178 -19.76 -20.86 -8.50
N LEU A 179 -19.81 -21.87 -9.36
CA LEU A 179 -18.60 -22.45 -9.95
C LEU A 179 -18.20 -21.65 -11.19
N TYR A 180 -16.96 -21.21 -11.22
CA TYR A 180 -16.31 -20.62 -12.37
C TYR A 180 -15.02 -21.41 -12.66
N VAL A 181 -14.74 -21.66 -13.94
CA VAL A 181 -13.60 -22.49 -14.33
C VAL A 181 -12.79 -21.76 -15.38
N LEU A 182 -11.49 -21.61 -15.11
CA LEU A 182 -10.51 -21.27 -16.13
C LEU A 182 -9.90 -22.57 -16.65
N TYR A 183 -9.73 -22.66 -17.95
CA TYR A 183 -9.24 -23.87 -18.60
C TYR A 183 -8.30 -23.51 -19.75
N PRO A 184 -7.38 -24.42 -20.13
CA PRO A 184 -6.42 -24.13 -21.19
C PRO A 184 -7.13 -24.09 -22.54
N THR A 185 -6.66 -23.19 -23.40
CA THR A 185 -7.01 -23.11 -24.82
C THR A 185 -5.95 -23.82 -25.67
N GLU A 186 -6.23 -24.11 -26.94
CA GLU A 186 -5.22 -24.66 -27.85
C GLU A 186 -3.95 -23.79 -27.91
N GLU A 187 -4.11 -22.46 -27.87
CA GLU A 187 -3.00 -21.50 -27.88
C GLU A 187 -2.14 -21.62 -26.62
N THR A 188 -2.76 -21.56 -25.44
CA THR A 188 -2.03 -21.66 -24.15
C THR A 188 -1.48 -23.07 -23.92
N TRP A 189 -2.14 -24.10 -24.46
CA TRP A 189 -1.64 -25.47 -24.47
C TRP A 189 -0.31 -25.61 -25.22
N ALA A 190 -0.15 -24.88 -26.34
CA ALA A 190 1.12 -24.85 -27.08
C ALA A 190 2.27 -24.23 -26.26
N ASP A 191 1.94 -23.35 -25.31
CA ASP A 191 2.88 -22.74 -24.37
C ASP A 191 3.08 -23.57 -23.08
N GLY A 192 2.40 -24.72 -22.97
CA GLY A 192 2.55 -25.66 -21.85
C GLY A 192 1.47 -25.56 -20.78
N ASP A 193 0.41 -24.77 -20.98
CA ASP A 193 -0.72 -24.72 -20.05
C ASP A 193 -1.49 -26.05 -20.06
N ARG A 194 -1.66 -26.62 -18.86
CA ARG A 194 -2.41 -27.85 -18.61
C ARG A 194 -3.42 -27.67 -17.48
N ALA A 195 -3.56 -26.46 -16.94
CA ALA A 195 -4.26 -26.21 -15.71
C ALA A 195 -5.74 -25.92 -15.96
N VAL A 196 -6.61 -26.75 -15.39
CA VAL A 196 -8.02 -26.43 -15.18
C VAL A 196 -8.16 -25.89 -13.76
N THR A 197 -8.31 -24.58 -13.65
CA THR A 197 -8.40 -23.86 -12.38
C THR A 197 -9.87 -23.70 -11.99
N CYS A 198 -10.24 -24.31 -10.87
CA CYS A 198 -11.58 -24.30 -10.31
C CYS A 198 -11.72 -23.17 -9.28
N ILE A 199 -12.68 -22.28 -9.52
CA ILE A 199 -12.88 -21.06 -8.74
C ILE A 199 -14.32 -21.04 -8.21
N ALA A 200 -14.46 -20.79 -6.92
CA ALA A 200 -15.76 -20.59 -6.29
C ALA A 200 -15.98 -19.08 -6.16
N THR A 201 -16.96 -18.55 -6.89
CA THR A 201 -17.28 -17.13 -6.91
C THR A 201 -18.40 -16.82 -5.93
N THR A 202 -18.45 -15.59 -5.41
CA THR A 202 -19.49 -15.14 -4.46
C THR A 202 -20.09 -13.82 -4.91
N ASP A 203 -21.42 -13.73 -4.94
CA ASP A 203 -22.16 -12.49 -5.22
C ASP A 203 -23.17 -12.20 -4.08
N PRO A 204 -23.01 -11.11 -3.30
CA PRO A 204 -21.95 -10.10 -3.41
C PRO A 204 -20.58 -10.60 -2.94
N PRO A 205 -19.48 -9.96 -3.38
CA PRO A 205 -18.13 -10.22 -2.87
C PRO A 205 -18.06 -10.16 -1.33
N ARG A 206 -17.38 -11.13 -0.72
CA ARG A 206 -17.27 -11.24 0.74
C ARG A 206 -15.84 -11.52 1.19
N ALA A 207 -15.58 -11.30 2.48
CA ALA A 207 -14.30 -11.56 3.11
C ALA A 207 -14.31 -12.90 3.85
N GLY A 208 -13.14 -13.50 4.02
CA GLY A 208 -12.91 -14.81 4.63
C GLY A 208 -12.80 -15.91 3.58
N SER A 209 -11.89 -16.87 3.82
CA SER A 209 -11.75 -18.04 2.94
C SER A 209 -12.94 -18.99 3.10
N LEU A 210 -13.33 -19.64 2.00
CA LEU A 210 -14.35 -20.69 1.98
C LEU A 210 -13.93 -21.93 2.78
N ARG A 211 -12.62 -22.11 3.01
CA ARG A 211 -12.07 -23.24 3.78
C ARG A 211 -12.38 -23.15 5.28
N GLY A 212 -12.75 -21.97 5.78
CA GLY A 212 -13.05 -21.70 7.19
C GLY A 212 -11.87 -21.19 8.01
#